data_AF-A0A538R028-F1
#
_entry.id   AF-A0A538R028-F1
#
_cell.length_a   1.000
_cell.length_b   1.000
_cell.length_c   1.000
_cell.angle_alpha   90.00
_cell.angle_beta   90.00
_cell.angle_gamma   90.00
#
_symmetry.space_group_name_H-M   'P 1'
#
loop_
_entity.id
_entity.type
_entity.pdbx_description
1 polymer ?
#
loop_
_entity_poly.entity_id
_entity_poly.type
_entity_poly.pdbx_seq_one_letter_code
_entity_poly.pdbx_strand_id
1 'polypeptide(L)'
;MSLMNLDAGEYDDEPEELWAMFDILNIACGGHAGDAASMERVVRWCVASGCTIGAHPSYPDRAGFGRKTMAIAPAALAASLTEQCAALAAIARRHDRTVAYVKPHGALYHDAAADPELARTVVNAAADALGDRVIFIGPPYGVLRTAAAARGMRFAVEGFADRRMRPDGRLVPRTEPGALLTDPAAAAAQATALADHVDVICCHADTPGALAIAGAVHGALHG
;
A
#
# COMPACT_ATOMS: atom_id res chain seq x y z
N MET A 1 1.26 17.27 -7.76
CA MET A 1 0.36 17.12 -6.59
C MET A 1 0.42 15.67 -6.20
N SER A 2 0.73 15.37 -4.94
CA SER A 2 0.78 14.00 -4.42
C SER A 2 -0.60 13.34 -4.52
N LEU A 3 -0.64 12.05 -4.85
CA LEU A 3 -1.88 11.26 -4.78
C LEU A 3 -2.14 10.82 -3.33
N MET A 4 -3.40 10.66 -2.95
CA MET A 4 -3.77 10.02 -1.69
C MET A 4 -4.04 8.52 -1.89
N ASN A 5 -3.49 7.67 -1.02
CA ASN A 5 -3.78 6.24 -0.98
C ASN A 5 -4.32 5.75 0.37
N LEU A 6 -5.03 4.62 0.31
CA LEU A 6 -5.54 3.88 1.46
C LEU A 6 -5.43 2.37 1.19
N ASP A 7 -5.15 1.60 2.24
CA ASP A 7 -5.21 0.13 2.20
C ASP A 7 -6.68 -0.32 2.36
N ALA A 8 -7.14 -1.21 1.46
CA ALA A 8 -8.54 -1.60 1.35
C ALA A 8 -8.71 -3.11 1.13
N GLY A 9 -9.91 -3.62 1.41
CA GLY A 9 -10.24 -5.04 1.35
C GLY A 9 -9.61 -5.84 2.49
N GLU A 10 -9.18 -5.16 3.55
CA GLU A 10 -8.57 -5.75 4.75
C GLU A 10 -9.64 -6.14 5.79
N TYR A 11 -10.75 -5.41 5.84
CA TYR A 11 -11.89 -5.65 6.73
C TYR A 11 -13.22 -5.75 5.97
N ASP A 12 -14.20 -6.46 6.54
CA ASP A 12 -15.50 -6.70 5.92
C ASP A 12 -16.39 -5.44 5.89
N ASP A 13 -16.22 -4.55 6.86
CA ASP A 13 -17.05 -3.38 7.14
C ASP A 13 -16.37 -2.03 6.83
N GLU A 14 -15.38 -2.02 5.94
CA GLU A 14 -14.73 -0.79 5.49
C GLU A 14 -15.75 0.17 4.83
N PRO A 15 -15.90 1.40 5.33
CA PRO A 15 -16.88 2.33 4.79
C PRO A 15 -16.44 2.89 3.43
N GLU A 16 -17.29 2.75 2.41
CA GLU A 16 -17.02 3.27 1.07
C GLU A 16 -16.85 4.81 1.04
N GLU A 17 -17.45 5.51 2.01
CA GLU A 17 -17.29 6.95 2.23
C GLU A 17 -15.83 7.33 2.55
N LEU A 18 -15.09 6.43 3.20
CA LEU A 18 -13.66 6.61 3.44
C LEU A 18 -12.89 6.45 2.13
N TRP A 19 -13.19 5.42 1.34
CA TRP A 19 -12.56 5.18 0.04
C TRP A 19 -12.73 6.38 -0.92
N ALA A 20 -13.88 7.06 -0.86
CA ALA A 20 -14.20 8.21 -1.71
C ALA A 20 -13.23 9.40 -1.56
N MET A 21 -12.39 9.43 -0.51
CA MET A 21 -11.41 10.49 -0.27
C MET A 21 -10.04 10.24 -0.93
N PHE A 22 -9.85 9.07 -1.56
CA PHE A 22 -8.55 8.61 -2.06
C PHE A 22 -8.52 8.40 -3.57
N ASP A 23 -7.40 8.76 -4.20
CA ASP A 23 -7.20 8.62 -5.64
C ASP A 23 -6.93 7.17 -6.05
N ILE A 24 -6.26 6.42 -5.16
CA ILE A 24 -5.79 5.07 -5.41
C ILE A 24 -6.00 4.17 -4.18
N LEU A 25 -6.40 2.91 -4.39
CA LEU A 25 -6.60 1.93 -3.30
C LEU A 25 -5.65 0.74 -3.42
N ASN A 26 -4.99 0.41 -2.31
CA ASN A 26 -4.08 -0.72 -2.18
C ASN A 26 -4.89 -1.93 -1.68
N ILE A 27 -5.27 -2.82 -2.60
CA ILE A 27 -6.21 -3.91 -2.31
C ILE A 27 -5.46 -5.11 -1.73
N ALA A 28 -5.86 -5.56 -0.54
CA ALA A 28 -5.32 -6.74 0.11
C ALA A 28 -5.50 -8.00 -0.76
N CYS A 29 -4.43 -8.77 -0.91
CA CYS A 29 -4.34 -9.84 -1.91
C CYS A 29 -4.43 -11.27 -1.32
N GLY A 30 -4.91 -11.43 -0.07
CA GLY A 30 -5.13 -12.73 0.57
C GLY A 30 -3.98 -13.21 1.46
N GLY A 31 -2.81 -12.57 1.40
CA GLY A 31 -1.65 -12.91 2.24
C GLY A 31 -1.85 -12.58 3.71
N HIS A 32 -2.05 -11.31 4.04
CA HIS A 32 -2.30 -10.83 5.41
C HIS A 32 -3.79 -10.69 5.70
N ALA A 33 -4.55 -10.25 4.70
CA ALA A 33 -5.97 -9.98 4.79
C ALA A 33 -6.62 -10.11 3.41
N GLY A 34 -7.94 -10.02 3.39
CA GLY A 34 -8.75 -10.11 2.19
C GLY A 34 -8.87 -11.53 1.62
N ASP A 35 -9.75 -11.65 0.63
CA ASP A 35 -10.00 -12.86 -0.14
C ASP A 35 -10.61 -12.47 -1.51
N ALA A 36 -11.06 -13.44 -2.29
CA ALA A 36 -11.65 -13.15 -3.60
C ALA A 36 -12.91 -12.27 -3.51
N ALA A 37 -13.71 -12.40 -2.44
CA ALA A 37 -14.93 -11.62 -2.26
C ALA A 37 -14.60 -10.18 -1.86
N SER A 38 -13.62 -9.97 -0.97
CA SER A 38 -13.16 -8.63 -0.60
C SER A 38 -12.51 -7.92 -1.79
N MET A 39 -11.65 -8.60 -2.54
CA MET A 39 -11.05 -8.06 -3.77
C MET A 39 -12.12 -7.67 -4.79
N GLU A 40 -13.11 -8.53 -5.03
CA GLU A 40 -14.22 -8.26 -5.95
C GLU A 40 -15.02 -7.02 -5.52
N ARG A 41 -15.32 -6.89 -4.23
CA ARG A 41 -16.02 -5.72 -3.67
C ARG A 41 -15.26 -4.43 -3.95
N VAL A 42 -13.98 -4.37 -3.59
CA VAL A 42 -13.16 -3.15 -3.77
C VAL A 42 -12.94 -2.85 -5.26
N VAL A 43 -12.67 -3.87 -6.08
CA VAL A 43 -12.51 -3.68 -7.54
C VAL A 43 -13.79 -3.12 -8.16
N ARG A 44 -14.97 -3.65 -7.82
CA ARG A 44 -16.26 -3.13 -8.32
C ARG A 44 -16.47 -1.68 -7.92
N TRP A 45 -16.10 -1.31 -6.70
CA TRP A 45 -16.16 0.08 -6.26
C TRP A 45 -15.21 0.97 -7.06
N CYS A 46 -13.94 0.58 -7.22
CA CYS A 46 -12.97 1.31 -8.05
C CYS A 46 -13.42 1.46 -9.51
N VAL A 47 -14.12 0.44 -10.03
CA VAL A 47 -14.70 0.49 -11.37
C VAL A 47 -15.74 1.59 -11.47
N ALA A 48 -16.67 1.64 -10.51
CA ALA A 48 -17.75 2.60 -10.45
C ALA A 48 -17.28 4.04 -10.14
N SER A 49 -16.28 4.20 -9.28
CA SER A 49 -15.78 5.53 -8.85
C SER A 49 -14.67 6.09 -9.76
N GLY A 50 -14.03 5.25 -10.57
CA GLY A 50 -12.85 5.64 -11.35
C GLY A 50 -11.54 5.58 -10.55
N CYS A 51 -11.57 5.15 -9.29
CA CYS A 51 -10.37 4.98 -8.47
C CYS A 51 -9.38 3.96 -9.08
N THR A 52 -8.08 4.17 -8.84
CA THR A 52 -7.03 3.30 -9.38
C THR A 52 -6.80 2.08 -8.48
N ILE A 53 -6.64 0.92 -9.11
CA ILE A 53 -6.42 -0.37 -8.42
C ILE A 53 -4.92 -0.65 -8.27
N GLY A 54 -4.46 -0.86 -7.04
CA GLY A 54 -3.13 -1.37 -6.72
C GLY A 54 -3.16 -2.69 -5.97
N ALA A 55 -2.17 -3.55 -6.21
CA ALA A 55 -1.99 -4.76 -5.41
C ALA A 55 -1.29 -4.42 -4.09
N HIS A 56 -1.80 -5.00 -2.99
CA HIS A 56 -1.21 -4.89 -1.66
C HIS A 56 -0.73 -6.26 -1.13
N PRO A 57 0.31 -6.85 -1.74
CA PRO A 57 0.80 -8.16 -1.34
C PRO A 57 1.62 -8.10 -0.05
N SER A 58 1.64 -9.20 0.69
CA SER A 58 2.25 -9.29 2.01
C SER A 58 2.98 -10.62 2.21
N TYR A 59 3.66 -10.77 3.34
CA TYR A 59 3.92 -12.11 3.87
C TYR A 59 2.59 -12.86 4.07
N PRO A 60 2.53 -14.19 3.86
CA PRO A 60 1.33 -15.00 4.08
C PRO A 60 1.08 -15.25 5.58
N ASP A 61 0.90 -14.17 6.34
CA ASP A 61 0.72 -14.16 7.80
C ASP A 61 -0.61 -13.49 8.15
N ARG A 62 -1.72 -14.22 7.98
CA ARG A 62 -3.05 -13.71 8.34
C ARG A 62 -3.18 -13.48 9.85
N ALA A 63 -2.58 -14.33 10.68
CA ALA A 63 -2.68 -14.24 12.14
C ALA A 63 -1.97 -12.99 12.70
N GLY A 64 -0.85 -12.59 12.12
CA GLY A 64 -0.13 -11.37 12.45
C GLY A 64 -0.45 -10.18 11.56
N PHE A 65 -1.46 -10.29 10.69
CA PHE A 65 -1.86 -9.27 9.72
C PHE A 65 -0.67 -8.80 8.86
N GLY A 66 0.28 -9.68 8.55
CA GLY A 66 1.46 -9.34 7.73
C GLY A 66 2.41 -8.30 8.36
N ARG A 67 2.25 -7.98 9.66
CA ARG A 67 3.02 -6.94 10.36
C ARG A 67 4.31 -7.45 11.00
N LYS A 68 4.63 -8.74 10.86
CA LYS A 68 5.86 -9.35 11.37
C LYS A 68 6.69 -9.92 10.23
N THR A 69 8.01 -9.75 10.32
CA THR A 69 8.95 -10.44 9.43
C THR A 69 8.75 -11.94 9.56
N MET A 70 8.64 -12.62 8.42
CA MET A 70 8.43 -14.06 8.36
C MET A 70 9.69 -14.75 7.87
N ALA A 71 10.17 -15.73 8.62
CA ALA A 71 11.19 -16.64 8.12
C ALA A 71 10.54 -17.60 7.12
N ILE A 72 10.73 -17.32 5.83
CA ILE A 72 10.16 -18.09 4.71
C ILE A 72 11.23 -18.30 3.65
N ALA A 73 11.22 -19.46 3.00
CA ALA A 73 12.15 -19.74 1.90
C ALA A 73 11.90 -18.77 0.73
N PRO A 74 12.93 -18.19 0.09
CA PRO A 74 12.77 -17.21 -0.98
C PRO A 74 11.85 -17.66 -2.12
N ALA A 75 11.95 -18.93 -2.53
CA ALA A 75 11.10 -19.50 -3.57
C ALA A 75 9.62 -19.59 -3.15
N ALA A 76 9.36 -19.95 -1.89
CA ALA A 76 8.00 -20.00 -1.36
C ALA A 76 7.38 -18.60 -1.23
N LEU A 77 8.19 -17.61 -0.83
CA LEU A 77 7.75 -16.22 -0.81
C LEU A 77 7.46 -15.71 -2.22
N ALA A 78 8.35 -15.95 -3.19
CA ALA A 78 8.14 -15.56 -4.57
C ALA A 78 6.83 -16.14 -5.14
N ALA A 79 6.57 -17.44 -4.92
CA ALA A 79 5.34 -18.09 -5.33
C ALA A 79 4.12 -17.44 -4.67
N SER A 80 4.15 -17.25 -3.34
CA SER A 80 3.05 -16.62 -2.61
C SER A 80 2.74 -15.20 -3.11
N LEU A 81 3.77 -14.37 -3.35
CA LEU A 81 3.58 -12.99 -3.84
C LEU A 81 3.05 -12.96 -5.27
N THR A 82 3.52 -13.88 -6.11
CA THR A 82 3.03 -14.03 -7.50
C THR A 82 1.56 -14.42 -7.50
N GLU A 83 1.17 -15.41 -6.68
CA GLU A 83 -0.22 -15.85 -6.53
C GLU A 83 -1.14 -14.73 -6.03
N GLN A 84 -0.70 -13.98 -5.01
CA GLN A 84 -1.42 -12.83 -4.48
C GLN A 84 -1.70 -11.78 -5.57
N CYS A 85 -0.67 -11.37 -6.31
CA CYS A 85 -0.81 -10.38 -7.38
C CYS A 85 -1.66 -10.91 -8.54
N ALA A 86 -1.49 -12.18 -8.91
CA ALA A 86 -2.24 -12.81 -10.00
C ALA A 86 -3.73 -12.94 -9.67
N ALA A 87 -4.08 -13.23 -8.40
CA ALA A 87 -5.46 -13.30 -7.94
C ALA A 87 -6.20 -11.97 -8.14
N LEU A 88 -5.60 -10.85 -7.69
CA LEU A 88 -6.17 -9.53 -7.90
C LEU A 88 -6.25 -9.18 -9.40
N ALA A 89 -5.20 -9.50 -10.17
CA ALA A 89 -5.20 -9.25 -11.61
C ALA A 89 -6.30 -10.00 -12.36
N ALA A 90 -6.60 -11.24 -11.96
CA ALA A 90 -7.69 -12.02 -12.54
C ALA A 90 -9.06 -11.38 -12.26
N ILE A 91 -9.27 -10.88 -11.04
CA ILE A 91 -10.50 -10.18 -10.65
C ILE A 91 -10.62 -8.85 -11.41
N ALA A 92 -9.57 -8.03 -11.43
CA ALA A 92 -9.56 -6.75 -12.14
C ALA A 92 -9.89 -6.92 -13.64
N ARG A 93 -9.33 -7.95 -14.30
CA ARG A 93 -9.61 -8.25 -15.71
C ARG A 93 -11.05 -8.62 -15.99
N ARG A 94 -11.76 -9.25 -15.05
CA ARG A 94 -13.20 -9.55 -15.18
C ARG A 94 -14.08 -8.30 -15.22
N HIS A 95 -13.53 -7.15 -14.81
CA HIS A 95 -14.17 -5.83 -14.86
C HIS A 95 -13.50 -4.89 -15.88
N ASP A 96 -12.79 -5.43 -16.87
CA ASP A 96 -12.08 -4.67 -17.90
C ASP A 96 -11.07 -3.65 -17.34
N ARG A 97 -10.48 -3.96 -16.19
CA ARG A 97 -9.46 -3.14 -15.53
C ARG A 97 -8.15 -3.90 -15.36
N THR A 98 -7.09 -3.14 -15.07
CA THR A 98 -5.76 -3.66 -14.78
C THR A 98 -5.28 -3.15 -13.43
N VAL A 99 -4.45 -3.94 -12.76
CA VAL A 99 -3.68 -3.47 -11.60
C VAL A 99 -2.60 -2.51 -12.10
N ALA A 100 -2.58 -1.28 -11.58
CA ALA A 100 -1.69 -0.22 -12.08
C ALA A 100 -0.37 -0.13 -11.31
N TYR A 101 -0.35 -0.56 -10.06
CA TYR A 101 0.80 -0.45 -9.18
C TYR A 101 0.80 -1.54 -8.09
N VAL A 102 1.93 -1.68 -7.41
CA VAL A 102 2.13 -2.59 -6.28
C VAL A 102 2.71 -1.82 -5.11
N LYS A 103 2.08 -1.97 -3.95
CA LYS A 103 2.59 -1.48 -2.67
C LYS A 103 2.71 -2.69 -1.73
N PRO A 104 3.90 -3.14 -1.31
CA PRO A 104 3.98 -4.22 -0.34
C PRO A 104 3.33 -3.82 0.99
N HIS A 105 2.77 -4.77 1.73
CA HIS A 105 2.12 -4.53 3.01
C HIS A 105 3.06 -4.75 4.21
N GLY A 106 2.84 -3.99 5.28
CA GLY A 106 3.33 -4.31 6.62
C GLY A 106 4.83 -4.53 6.70
N ALA A 107 5.25 -5.68 7.28
CA ALA A 107 6.66 -5.99 7.41
C ALA A 107 7.35 -6.18 6.06
N LEU A 108 6.65 -6.70 5.04
CA LEU A 108 7.23 -6.91 3.71
C LEU A 108 7.65 -5.58 3.07
N TYR A 109 6.89 -4.50 3.29
CA TYR A 109 7.24 -3.15 2.85
C TYR A 109 8.59 -2.69 3.39
N HIS A 110 8.79 -2.85 4.71
CA HIS A 110 10.00 -2.40 5.37
C HIS A 110 11.19 -3.32 5.09
N ASP A 111 10.97 -4.64 5.10
CA ASP A 111 12.02 -5.62 4.85
C ASP A 111 12.53 -5.51 3.40
N ALA A 112 11.64 -5.37 2.42
CA ALA A 112 12.02 -5.21 1.02
C ALA A 112 12.74 -3.89 0.74
N ALA A 113 12.53 -2.86 1.56
CA ALA A 113 13.31 -1.63 1.49
C ALA A 113 14.71 -1.76 2.10
N ALA A 114 14.94 -2.75 2.97
CA ALA A 114 16.19 -2.94 3.69
C ALA A 114 17.08 -4.05 3.09
N ASP A 115 16.50 -5.09 2.51
CA ASP A 115 17.21 -6.28 2.02
C ASP A 115 17.21 -6.34 0.48
N PRO A 116 18.39 -6.32 -0.18
CA PRO A 116 18.48 -6.34 -1.64
C PRO A 116 17.92 -7.62 -2.29
N GLU A 117 18.04 -8.77 -1.63
CA GLU A 117 17.58 -10.03 -2.20
C GLU A 117 16.07 -10.14 -2.11
N LEU A 118 15.49 -9.72 -0.99
CA LEU A 118 14.06 -9.62 -0.81
C LEU A 118 13.45 -8.59 -1.76
N ALA A 119 14.09 -7.42 -1.94
CA ALA A 119 13.66 -6.41 -2.90
C ALA A 119 13.52 -6.98 -4.33
N ARG A 120 14.55 -7.71 -4.80
CA ARG A 120 14.51 -8.40 -6.10
C ARG A 120 13.38 -9.43 -6.15
N THR A 121 13.19 -10.19 -5.08
CA THR A 121 12.16 -11.23 -4.99
C THR A 121 10.76 -10.61 -5.13
N VAL A 122 10.48 -9.54 -4.39
CA VAL A 122 9.20 -8.82 -4.44
C VAL A 122 8.95 -8.21 -5.83
N VAL A 123 9.96 -7.55 -6.41
CA VAL A 123 9.86 -6.92 -7.73
C VAL A 123 9.61 -7.96 -8.82
N ASN A 124 10.36 -9.06 -8.83
CA ASN A 124 10.22 -10.10 -9.84
C ASN A 124 8.86 -10.81 -9.72
N ALA A 125 8.43 -11.18 -8.51
CA ALA A 125 7.15 -11.84 -8.31
C ALA A 125 5.95 -10.98 -8.78
N ALA A 126 5.99 -9.67 -8.49
CA ALA A 126 4.98 -8.73 -8.98
C ALA A 126 5.02 -8.59 -10.51
N ALA A 127 6.22 -8.47 -11.09
CA ALA A 127 6.42 -8.36 -12.53
C ALA A 127 5.94 -9.61 -13.28
N ASP A 128 6.19 -10.81 -12.75
CA ASP A 128 5.76 -12.07 -13.35
C ASP A 128 4.22 -12.19 -13.38
N ALA A 129 3.52 -11.64 -12.37
CA ALA A 129 2.06 -11.67 -12.30
C ALA A 129 1.38 -10.53 -13.08
N LEU A 130 1.97 -9.33 -13.09
CA LEU A 130 1.32 -8.08 -13.54
C LEU A 130 1.96 -7.46 -14.78
N GLY A 131 3.18 -7.88 -15.12
CA GLY A 131 4.02 -7.30 -16.16
C GLY A 131 4.82 -6.07 -15.68
N ASP A 132 5.83 -5.71 -16.47
CA ASP A 132 6.83 -4.68 -16.12
C ASP A 132 6.30 -3.23 -16.17
N ARG A 133 5.02 -3.02 -16.49
CA ARG A 133 4.40 -1.68 -16.63
C ARG A 133 3.84 -1.12 -15.33
N VAL A 134 3.69 -1.96 -14.30
CA VAL A 134 3.19 -1.51 -12.99
C VAL A 134 4.21 -0.64 -12.27
N ILE A 135 3.72 0.29 -11.45
CA ILE A 135 4.55 1.16 -10.62
C ILE A 135 4.75 0.48 -9.25
N PHE A 136 5.95 0.56 -8.68
CA PHE A 136 6.16 0.22 -7.27
C PHE A 136 5.96 1.45 -6.39
N ILE A 137 5.16 1.32 -5.33
CA ILE A 137 5.04 2.31 -4.27
C ILE A 137 5.85 1.82 -3.07
N GLY A 138 6.70 2.68 -2.51
CA GLY A 138 7.55 2.33 -1.38
C GLY A 138 8.18 3.54 -0.69
N PRO A 139 9.02 3.31 0.32
CA PRO A 139 9.59 4.39 1.12
C PRO A 139 10.58 5.23 0.31
N PRO A 140 10.85 6.49 0.73
CA PRO A 140 11.78 7.40 0.04
C PRO A 140 13.22 6.87 -0.04
N TYR A 141 13.59 6.03 0.92
CA TYR A 141 14.91 5.46 1.05
C TYR A 141 14.85 3.93 1.05
N GLY A 142 15.91 3.30 0.58
CA GLY A 142 16.04 1.84 0.58
C GLY A 142 16.32 1.25 -0.79
N VAL A 143 16.47 -0.07 -0.81
CA VAL A 143 16.92 -0.82 -2.00
C VAL A 143 15.77 -1.27 -2.92
N LEU A 144 14.51 -1.11 -2.48
CA LEU A 144 13.33 -1.45 -3.29
C LEU A 144 13.27 -0.61 -4.59
N ARG A 145 13.54 0.69 -4.49
CA ARG A 145 13.63 1.58 -5.67
C ARG A 145 14.70 1.13 -6.66
N THR A 146 15.85 0.71 -6.16
CA THR A 146 16.96 0.19 -6.98
C THR A 146 16.57 -1.12 -7.67
N ALA A 147 15.90 -2.03 -6.96
CA ALA A 147 15.41 -3.28 -7.53
C ALA A 147 14.35 -3.05 -8.62
N ALA A 148 13.40 -2.13 -8.40
CA ALA A 148 12.40 -1.75 -9.40
C ALA A 148 13.07 -1.15 -10.66
N ALA A 149 14.02 -0.22 -10.47
CA ALA A 149 14.77 0.39 -11.57
C ALA A 149 15.60 -0.62 -12.37
N ALA A 150 16.23 -1.60 -11.70
CA ALA A 150 16.98 -2.68 -12.36
C ALA A 150 16.10 -3.55 -13.27
N ARG A 151 14.80 -3.61 -13.02
CA ARG A 151 13.80 -4.30 -13.84
C ARG A 151 13.13 -3.38 -14.88
N GLY A 152 13.54 -2.11 -14.96
CA GLY A 152 12.95 -1.11 -15.85
C GLY A 152 11.59 -0.57 -15.38
N MET A 153 11.21 -0.85 -14.13
CA MET A 153 9.91 -0.46 -13.57
C MET A 153 9.98 0.93 -12.92
N ARG A 154 8.86 1.64 -12.94
CA ARG A 154 8.74 2.95 -12.27
C ARG A 154 8.55 2.76 -10.77
N PHE A 155 8.98 3.77 -10.01
CA PHE A 155 8.84 3.82 -8.56
C PHE A 155 8.23 5.15 -8.14
N ALA A 156 7.27 5.11 -7.22
CA ALA A 156 6.65 6.26 -6.60
C ALA A 156 6.94 6.25 -5.10
N VAL A 157 7.39 7.38 -4.59
CA VAL A 157 7.76 7.57 -3.18
C VAL A 157 6.50 7.81 -2.36
N GLU A 158 6.38 7.09 -1.25
CA GLU A 158 5.28 7.23 -0.30
C GLU A 158 5.69 7.97 0.97
N GLY A 159 4.82 8.85 1.44
CA GLY A 159 4.80 9.41 2.80
C GLY A 159 3.51 9.04 3.52
N PHE A 160 3.46 9.26 4.83
CA PHE A 160 2.30 8.89 5.66
C PHE A 160 1.75 10.11 6.38
N ALA A 161 0.45 10.38 6.27
CA ALA A 161 -0.18 11.52 6.94
C ALA A 161 -0.41 11.25 8.43
N ASP A 162 -0.76 10.01 8.78
CA ASP A 162 -1.26 9.63 10.11
C ASP A 162 -0.25 8.80 10.93
N ARG A 163 0.98 8.65 10.42
CA ARG A 163 2.08 7.94 11.08
C ARG A 163 3.27 8.84 11.29
N ARG A 164 3.92 8.71 12.46
CA ARG A 164 5.25 9.29 12.65
C ARG A 164 6.29 8.46 11.90
N MET A 165 7.20 9.18 11.24
CA MET A 165 8.35 8.61 10.55
C MET A 165 9.63 9.03 11.27
N ARG A 166 10.62 8.15 11.24
CA ARG A 166 12.01 8.43 11.61
C ARG A 166 12.70 9.20 10.48
N PRO A 167 13.85 9.84 10.73
CA PRO A 167 14.59 10.58 9.69
C PRO A 167 15.01 9.73 8.49
N ASP A 168 15.15 8.42 8.68
CA ASP A 168 15.43 7.43 7.62
C ASP A 168 14.17 6.99 6.84
N GLY A 169 13.03 7.67 7.05
CA GLY A 169 11.75 7.38 6.40
C GLY A 169 11.00 6.17 6.96
N ARG A 170 11.59 5.42 7.91
CA ARG A 170 10.90 4.26 8.51
C ARG A 170 9.80 4.72 9.44
N LEU A 171 8.72 3.96 9.50
CA LEU A 171 7.63 4.23 10.43
C LEU A 171 8.06 3.95 11.88
N VAL A 172 7.63 4.82 12.79
CA VAL A 172 7.70 4.54 14.22
C VAL A 172 6.78 3.36 14.53
N PRO A 173 7.25 2.30 15.22
CA PRO A 173 6.43 1.14 15.56
C PRO A 173 5.14 1.52 16.27
N ARG A 174 4.02 0.88 15.91
CA ARG A 174 2.68 1.21 16.47
C ARG A 174 2.60 1.08 18.00
N THR A 175 3.48 0.27 18.60
CA THR A 175 3.57 0.07 20.05
C THR A 175 4.29 1.21 20.78
N GLU A 176 4.98 2.10 20.09
CA GLU A 176 5.69 3.22 20.70
C GLU A 176 4.73 4.42 20.92
N PRO A 177 4.88 5.15 22.05
CA PRO A 177 4.08 6.35 22.30
C PRO A 177 4.19 7.38 21.18
N GLY A 178 3.04 7.89 20.72
CA GLY A 178 2.97 8.91 19.68
C GLY A 178 3.20 8.41 18.26
N ALA A 179 3.29 7.10 18.00
CA ALA A 179 3.48 6.55 16.66
C ALA A 179 2.35 6.90 15.66
N LEU A 180 1.13 7.10 16.18
CA LEU A 180 -0.06 7.50 15.43
C LEU A 180 -0.34 8.99 15.64
N LEU A 181 -0.70 9.67 14.56
CA LEU A 181 -1.27 11.03 14.62
C LEU A 181 -2.79 10.92 14.53
N THR A 182 -3.45 10.97 15.68
CA THR A 182 -4.91 10.85 15.79
C THR A 182 -5.64 12.20 15.73
N ASP A 183 -4.91 13.31 15.74
CA ASP A 183 -5.47 14.65 15.55
C ASP A 183 -5.53 14.98 14.05
N PRO A 184 -6.73 15.22 13.47
CA PRO A 184 -6.88 15.52 12.05
C PRO A 184 -6.06 16.74 11.59
N ALA A 185 -5.94 17.78 12.42
CA ALA A 185 -5.17 18.97 12.07
C ALA A 185 -3.66 18.68 12.00
N ALA A 186 -3.13 17.91 12.95
CA ALA A 186 -1.74 17.46 12.93
C ALA A 186 -1.43 16.57 11.71
N ALA A 187 -2.33 15.65 11.35
CA ALA A 187 -2.16 14.78 10.18
C ALA A 187 -2.20 15.57 8.86
N ALA A 188 -3.13 16.54 8.74
CA ALA A 188 -3.21 17.43 7.59
C ALA A 188 -1.94 18.29 7.44
N ALA A 189 -1.45 18.88 8.53
CA ALA A 189 -0.21 19.65 8.52
C ALA A 189 1.00 18.80 8.10
N GLN A 190 1.07 17.54 8.56
CA GLN A 190 2.11 16.60 8.14
C GLN A 190 2.00 16.26 6.65
N ALA A 191 0.79 15.99 6.15
CA ALA A 191 0.57 15.72 4.73
C ALA A 191 1.00 16.90 3.83
N THR A 192 0.63 18.14 4.18
CA THR A 192 1.06 19.34 3.44
C THR A 192 2.58 19.47 3.44
N ALA A 193 3.24 19.24 4.58
CA ALA A 193 4.70 19.30 4.66
C ALA A 193 5.40 18.21 3.81
N LEU A 194 4.74 17.08 3.55
CA LEU A 194 5.27 16.00 2.73
C LEU A 194 4.97 16.17 1.23
N ALA A 195 3.93 16.92 0.86
CA ALA A 195 3.35 16.90 -0.49
C ALA A 195 4.32 17.26 -1.62
N ASP A 196 5.35 18.05 -1.34
CA ASP A 196 6.41 18.45 -2.29
C ASP A 196 7.60 17.48 -2.31
N HIS A 197 7.60 16.46 -1.46
CA HIS A 197 8.71 15.52 -1.25
C HIS A 197 8.38 14.07 -1.58
N VAL A 198 7.10 13.75 -1.74
CA VAL A 198 6.61 12.40 -2.05
C VAL A 198 5.69 12.42 -3.26
N ASP A 199 5.46 11.26 -3.86
CA ASP A 199 4.51 11.10 -4.96
C ASP A 199 3.11 10.70 -4.45
N VAL A 200 3.07 10.00 -3.30
CA VAL A 200 1.86 9.42 -2.72
C VAL A 200 1.84 9.64 -1.19
N ILE A 201 0.70 10.03 -0.66
CA ILE A 201 0.44 10.21 0.77
C ILE A 201 -0.57 9.16 1.23
N CYS A 202 -0.17 8.33 2.19
CA CYS A 202 -1.00 7.28 2.76
C CYS A 202 -1.68 7.72 4.05
N CYS A 203 -2.96 7.37 4.19
CA CYS A 203 -3.68 7.33 5.47
C CYS A 203 -4.09 5.87 5.74
N HIS A 204 -4.34 5.52 7.00
CA HIS A 204 -4.79 4.18 7.37
C HIS A 204 -6.23 4.19 7.92
N ALA A 205 -7.01 3.19 7.51
CA ALA A 205 -8.38 3.00 8.01
C ALA A 205 -8.41 2.59 9.50
N ASP A 206 -7.34 1.97 10.00
CA ASP A 206 -7.26 1.48 11.39
C ASP A 206 -6.75 2.53 12.39
N THR A 207 -6.42 3.75 11.94
CA THR A 207 -6.07 4.86 12.85
C THR A 207 -7.35 5.39 13.52
N PRO A 208 -7.38 5.55 14.86
CA PRO A 208 -8.54 6.14 15.54
C PRO A 208 -8.90 7.51 14.94
N GLY A 209 -10.15 7.67 14.49
CA GLY A 209 -10.61 8.88 13.81
C GLY A 209 -10.27 8.95 12.32
N ALA A 210 -9.95 7.81 11.67
CA ALA A 210 -9.53 7.73 10.26
C ALA A 210 -10.38 8.58 9.29
N LEU A 211 -11.71 8.57 9.41
CA LEU A 211 -12.59 9.35 8.53
C LEU A 211 -12.36 10.86 8.68
N ALA A 212 -12.24 11.36 9.91
CA ALA A 212 -11.96 12.78 10.17
C ALA A 212 -10.55 13.17 9.71
N ILE A 213 -9.57 12.28 9.91
CA ILE A 213 -8.20 12.46 9.44
C ILE A 213 -8.14 12.53 7.91
N ALA A 214 -8.74 11.55 7.23
CA ALA A 214 -8.78 11.50 5.77
C ALA A 214 -9.45 12.74 5.19
N GLY A 215 -10.58 13.19 5.77
CA GLY A 215 -11.25 14.42 5.35
C GLY A 215 -10.40 15.68 5.51
N ALA A 216 -9.67 15.80 6.64
CA ALA A 216 -8.77 16.93 6.87
C ALA A 216 -7.58 16.93 5.92
N VAL A 217 -6.96 15.76 5.68
CA VAL A 217 -5.84 15.61 4.74
C VAL A 217 -6.30 15.91 3.32
N HIS A 218 -7.44 15.35 2.89
CA HIS A 218 -8.01 15.60 1.57
C HIS A 218 -8.28 17.10 1.36
N GLY A 219 -8.92 17.78 2.33
CA GLY A 219 -9.16 19.21 2.26
C GLY A 219 -7.89 20.05 2.23
N ALA A 220 -6.84 19.66 2.95
CA ALA A 220 -5.57 20.39 2.97
C ALA A 220 -4.73 20.20 1.71
N LEU A 221 -4.89 19.06 1.02
CA LEU A 221 -4.18 18.80 -0.23
C LEU A 221 -4.95 19.37 -1.42
N HIS A 222 -6.27 19.19 -1.50
CA HIS A 222 -7.09 19.48 -2.69
C HIS A 222 -7.97 20.73 -2.61
N GLY A 223 -7.99 21.44 -1.48
CA GLY A 223 -8.67 22.73 -1.31
C GLY A 223 -7.81 23.91 -1.73
#